data_AF-A0AAV0LGR9-F1
#
_entry.id   AF-A0AAV0LGR9-F1
#
_cell.length_a   1.000
_cell.length_b   1.000
_cell.length_c   1.000
_cell.angle_alpha   90.00
_cell.angle_beta   90.00
_cell.angle_gamma   90.00
#
_symmetry.space_group_name_H-M   'P 1'
#
loop_
_entity.id
_entity.type
_entity.pdbx_description
1 polymer ?
#
loop_
_entity_poly.entity_id
_entity_poly.type
_entity_poly.pdbx_seq_one_letter_code
_entity_poly.pdbx_strand_id
1 'polypeptide(L)'
;MQFYSKKQNNVSLKPSTLDSLENGVPLLGYVDDQEPPPVSSKPSFPLEDHHQESSKLLCIGKVLHLLELPLYLPRRLTIPVVSEEKWSKPFAVASVSLSPILLTTLFNTQRQKKFGSSGNLVSYFAAGLVGIVLGNLAFVNTNSSSPPKKWLFPWLAGGFLMSVTWTYIIAEELVSLLVSMGYILGIDPSVLGLTLLAWGNSVGDLITNVAMAVNGGPDGAQVAISGCYAGPMFNTLLGLGVSFVISAWDSYPSSYVIPGDGSLYETLGFLMAGLVWALVVLPWKGMKLDSVLGVGLLCIYLCFLVLRLCRAVGGGFGL
;
A
#
# COMPACT_ATOMS: atom_id res chain seq x y z
N MET A 1 -16.56 -76.94 -34.73
CA MET A 1 -16.87 -75.55 -35.17
C MET A 1 -16.60 -74.62 -34.00
N GLN A 2 -15.81 -73.58 -34.25
CA GLN A 2 -14.98 -72.89 -33.26
C GLN A 2 -15.75 -71.98 -32.28
N PHE A 3 -15.51 -72.23 -30.98
CA PHE A 3 -15.16 -71.34 -29.84
C PHE A 3 -15.85 -69.96 -29.65
N TYR A 4 -16.20 -69.47 -28.46
CA TYR A 4 -16.49 -70.01 -27.11
C TYR A 4 -17.04 -68.82 -26.28
N SER A 5 -17.96 -69.09 -25.36
CA SER A 5 -18.58 -68.15 -24.41
C SER A 5 -18.00 -68.36 -22.99
N LYS A 6 -17.71 -67.28 -22.24
CA LYS A 6 -17.58 -67.17 -20.75
C LYS A 6 -17.03 -65.76 -20.43
N LYS A 7 -17.58 -64.88 -19.57
CA LYS A 7 -18.22 -64.92 -18.23
C LYS A 7 -17.28 -65.29 -17.07
N GLN A 8 -16.89 -64.30 -16.26
CA GLN A 8 -16.67 -64.32 -14.79
C GLN A 8 -16.29 -62.89 -14.32
N ASN A 9 -17.08 -62.12 -13.54
CA ASN A 9 -17.47 -62.24 -12.12
C ASN A 9 -16.28 -62.27 -11.14
N ASN A 10 -16.05 -61.22 -10.33
CA ASN A 10 -16.57 -61.12 -8.93
C ASN A 10 -15.94 -60.00 -8.06
N VAL A 11 -16.84 -59.31 -7.34
CA VAL A 11 -16.80 -58.93 -5.91
C VAL A 11 -16.11 -57.61 -5.44
N SER A 12 -17.02 -56.74 -4.97
CA SER A 12 -17.00 -55.61 -4.03
C SER A 12 -16.00 -55.62 -2.86
N LEU A 13 -15.47 -54.44 -2.47
CA LEU A 13 -15.55 -53.83 -1.11
C LEU A 13 -14.86 -52.43 -1.06
N LYS A 14 -15.55 -51.39 -0.56
CA LYS A 14 -15.00 -50.09 -0.03
C LYS A 14 -14.71 -50.27 1.49
N PRO A 15 -14.00 -49.40 2.28
CA PRO A 15 -13.76 -47.94 2.13
C PRO A 15 -12.40 -47.37 2.65
N SER A 16 -12.21 -46.02 2.52
CA SER A 16 -11.39 -45.07 3.34
C SER A 16 -9.85 -45.30 3.45
N THR A 17 -8.93 -44.33 3.39
CA THR A 17 -8.86 -42.93 3.84
C THR A 17 -7.55 -42.31 3.32
N LEU A 18 -7.50 -40.99 3.10
CA LEU A 18 -6.34 -40.08 3.23
C LEU A 18 -4.99 -40.47 2.60
N ASP A 19 -4.65 -39.82 1.47
CA ASP A 19 -3.35 -39.17 1.19
C ASP A 19 -3.16 -38.97 -0.32
N SER A 20 -3.61 -37.83 -0.85
CA SER A 20 -3.18 -37.24 -2.13
C SER A 20 -3.80 -35.85 -2.26
N LEU A 21 -3.31 -34.93 -1.43
CA LEU A 21 -3.57 -33.50 -1.54
C LEU A 21 -2.27 -32.86 -2.03
N GLU A 22 -1.99 -32.98 -3.34
CA GLU A 22 -0.85 -32.30 -3.98
C GLU A 22 -1.10 -32.17 -5.49
N ASN A 23 -0.69 -31.02 -6.05
CA ASN A 23 -0.61 -30.64 -7.48
C ASN A 23 -1.93 -30.13 -8.11
N GLY A 24 -2.03 -28.93 -8.68
CA GLY A 24 -1.04 -27.88 -8.93
C GLY A 24 -1.74 -26.69 -9.60
N VAL A 25 -1.27 -25.49 -9.28
CA VAL A 25 -1.69 -24.20 -9.85
C VAL A 25 -1.09 -24.05 -11.27
N PRO A 26 -1.83 -23.62 -12.30
CA PRO A 26 -1.23 -23.37 -13.61
C PRO A 26 -0.61 -21.96 -13.64
N LEU A 27 0.72 -21.91 -13.60
CA LEU A 27 1.52 -20.71 -13.83
C LEU A 27 2.11 -20.71 -15.25
N LEU A 28 2.05 -19.54 -15.87
CA LEU A 28 2.96 -19.03 -16.91
C LEU A 28 3.14 -19.90 -18.17
N GLY A 29 2.25 -19.69 -19.14
CA GLY A 29 2.43 -20.12 -20.52
C GLY A 29 3.54 -19.34 -21.21
N TYR A 30 4.51 -20.10 -21.71
CA TYR A 30 5.58 -19.76 -22.64
C TYR A 30 5.01 -19.00 -23.87
N VAL A 31 5.50 -17.80 -24.16
CA VAL A 31 5.25 -17.11 -25.44
C VAL A 31 6.54 -17.13 -26.23
N ASP A 32 6.46 -17.79 -27.39
CA ASP A 32 7.48 -18.01 -28.40
C ASP A 32 8.13 -16.71 -28.91
N ASP A 33 9.43 -16.80 -29.21
CA ASP A 33 10.20 -15.80 -29.92
C ASP A 33 9.71 -15.69 -31.38
N GLN A 34 9.08 -14.56 -31.73
CA GLN A 34 8.73 -14.23 -33.11
C GLN A 34 9.55 -13.02 -33.59
N GLU A 35 10.34 -13.25 -34.63
CA GLU A 35 11.24 -12.32 -35.31
C GLU A 35 10.50 -11.07 -35.87
N PRO A 36 11.07 -9.85 -35.80
CA PRO A 36 10.36 -8.63 -36.21
C PRO A 36 10.34 -8.42 -37.74
N PRO A 37 9.23 -7.94 -38.34
CA PRO A 37 9.15 -7.62 -39.76
C PRO A 37 9.78 -6.27 -40.14
N PRO A 38 10.08 -6.02 -41.43
CA PRO A 38 11.02 -4.99 -41.87
C PRO A 38 10.44 -3.57 -41.95
N VAL A 39 11.33 -2.60 -41.79
CA VAL A 39 11.13 -1.14 -41.84
C VAL A 39 10.66 -0.68 -43.23
N SER A 40 9.58 0.11 -43.30
CA SER A 40 9.33 1.02 -44.44
C SER A 40 8.52 2.28 -44.08
N SER A 41 9.06 3.41 -44.55
CA SER A 41 8.46 4.72 -44.87
C SER A 41 7.79 5.56 -43.77
N LYS A 42 8.53 6.60 -43.33
CA LYS A 42 8.03 7.82 -42.67
C LYS A 42 7.07 8.60 -43.59
N PRO A 43 5.98 9.18 -43.06
CA PRO A 43 5.49 10.47 -43.51
C PRO A 43 6.00 11.56 -42.56
N SER A 44 6.65 12.56 -43.15
CA SER A 44 7.04 13.82 -42.51
C SER A 44 5.79 14.62 -42.10
N PHE A 45 5.66 14.90 -40.81
CA PHE A 45 4.75 15.94 -40.29
C PHE A 45 5.59 17.09 -39.70
N PRO A 46 5.13 18.35 -39.84
CA PRO A 46 5.95 19.54 -39.60
C PRO A 46 6.33 19.69 -38.12
N LEU A 47 7.61 19.91 -37.87
CA LEU A 47 8.17 20.31 -36.59
C LEU A 47 8.07 21.82 -36.46
N GLU A 48 7.05 22.32 -35.78
CA GLU A 48 7.08 23.64 -35.14
C GLU A 48 6.11 23.63 -33.94
N ASP A 49 6.57 24.17 -32.81
CA ASP A 49 5.87 24.38 -31.52
C ASP A 49 5.89 23.31 -30.39
N HIS A 50 6.97 22.54 -30.21
CA HIS A 50 7.16 21.70 -29.00
C HIS A 50 8.36 22.06 -28.08
N HIS A 51 9.16 23.09 -28.41
CA HIS A 51 10.39 23.41 -27.65
C HIS A 51 10.12 24.11 -26.30
N GLN A 52 9.00 24.83 -26.15
CA GLN A 52 8.68 25.59 -24.94
C GLN A 52 8.12 24.72 -23.80
N GLU A 53 7.44 23.61 -24.12
CA GLU A 53 6.82 22.71 -23.14
C GLU A 53 7.83 21.70 -22.58
N SER A 54 8.73 21.19 -23.43
CA SER A 54 9.77 20.21 -23.06
C SER A 54 10.77 20.78 -22.04
N SER A 55 11.13 22.05 -22.16
CA SER A 55 12.06 22.73 -21.24
C SER A 55 11.46 22.94 -19.85
N LYS A 56 10.16 23.28 -19.74
CA LYS A 56 9.46 23.37 -18.45
C LYS A 56 9.32 22.01 -17.78
N LEU A 57 8.95 20.97 -18.52
CA LEU A 57 8.90 19.59 -18.01
C LEU A 57 10.27 19.09 -17.53
N LEU A 58 11.36 19.44 -18.23
CA LEU A 58 12.72 19.10 -17.82
C LEU A 58 13.17 19.87 -16.57
N CYS A 59 12.80 21.15 -16.45
CA CYS A 59 13.07 21.95 -15.25
C CYS A 59 12.26 21.45 -14.05
N ILE A 60 10.98 21.13 -14.23
CA ILE A 60 10.15 20.50 -13.19
C ILE A 60 10.75 19.15 -12.81
N GLY A 61 11.15 18.31 -13.77
CA GLY A 61 11.82 17.03 -13.51
C GLY A 61 13.12 17.18 -12.72
N LYS A 62 13.94 18.20 -13.01
CA LYS A 62 15.18 18.48 -12.26
C LYS A 62 14.91 18.99 -10.86
N VAL A 63 13.93 19.89 -10.68
CA VAL A 63 13.54 20.40 -9.35
C VAL A 63 12.93 19.29 -8.51
N LEU A 64 12.07 18.43 -9.10
CA LEU A 64 11.54 17.25 -8.44
C LEU A 64 12.65 16.28 -8.04
N HIS A 65 13.63 16.03 -8.91
CA HIS A 65 14.80 15.21 -8.55
C HIS A 65 15.63 15.81 -7.41
N LEU A 66 15.81 17.13 -7.39
CA LEU A 66 16.57 17.84 -6.35
C LEU A 66 15.81 17.83 -5.01
N LEU A 67 14.48 17.93 -5.06
CA LEU A 67 13.59 17.83 -3.91
C LEU A 67 13.43 16.38 -3.41
N GLU A 68 13.51 15.39 -4.30
CA GLU A 68 13.49 13.97 -3.95
C GLU A 68 14.84 13.51 -3.37
N LEU A 69 15.96 14.14 -3.76
CA LEU A 69 17.31 13.78 -3.32
C LEU A 69 17.50 13.64 -1.79
N PRO A 70 17.04 14.58 -0.93
CA PRO A 70 17.16 14.46 0.52
C PRO A 70 16.32 13.31 1.11
N LEU A 71 15.26 12.85 0.44
CA LEU A 71 14.45 11.70 0.84
C LEU A 71 14.96 10.39 0.22
N TYR A 72 15.46 10.46 -1.02
CA TYR A 72 15.94 9.34 -1.80
C TYR A 72 17.25 8.78 -1.25
N LEU A 73 18.20 9.65 -0.87
CA LEU A 73 19.53 9.23 -0.42
C LEU A 73 19.46 8.42 0.89
N PRO A 74 18.81 8.88 1.98
CA PRO A 74 18.73 8.11 3.21
C PRO A 74 17.90 6.83 3.04
N ARG A 75 16.84 6.86 2.21
CA ARG A 75 16.04 5.68 1.87
C ARG A 75 16.88 4.61 1.17
N ARG A 76 17.67 5.01 0.17
CA ARG A 76 18.59 4.11 -0.54
C ARG A 76 19.74 3.64 0.36
N LEU A 77 20.16 4.44 1.34
CA LEU A 77 21.24 4.10 2.26
C LEU A 77 20.82 3.13 3.36
N THR A 78 19.52 2.96 3.62
CA THR A 78 19.00 2.18 4.75
C THR A 78 18.15 0.98 4.34
N ILE A 79 17.66 0.95 3.09
CA ILE A 79 16.99 -0.24 2.54
C ILE A 79 18.04 -1.11 1.82
N PRO A 80 18.37 -2.30 2.35
CA PRO A 80 19.23 -3.24 1.66
C PRO A 80 18.59 -3.72 0.35
N VAL A 81 19.08 -3.27 -0.80
CA VAL A 81 18.60 -3.71 -2.12
C VAL A 81 19.37 -4.95 -2.59
N VAL A 82 18.68 -6.10 -2.66
CA VAL A 82 19.21 -7.35 -3.25
C VAL A 82 18.76 -7.46 -4.69
N SER A 83 19.43 -6.78 -5.59
CA SER A 83 19.22 -6.95 -7.04
C SER A 83 20.57 -7.13 -7.71
N GLU A 84 20.70 -8.17 -8.54
CA GLU A 84 21.97 -8.55 -9.20
C GLU A 84 22.52 -7.42 -10.09
N GLU A 85 21.66 -6.55 -10.62
CA GLU A 85 22.05 -5.43 -11.49
C GLU A 85 22.57 -4.19 -10.74
N LYS A 86 22.25 -4.02 -9.44
CA LYS A 86 22.55 -2.80 -8.65
C LYS A 86 23.34 -3.10 -7.37
N TRP A 87 23.91 -4.29 -7.28
CA TRP A 87 24.61 -4.76 -6.10
C TRP A 87 25.88 -3.95 -5.81
N SER A 88 26.00 -3.46 -4.57
CA SER A 88 27.24 -2.85 -4.10
C SER A 88 27.47 -3.17 -2.62
N LYS A 89 28.57 -3.88 -2.35
CA LYS A 89 28.98 -4.30 -0.99
C LYS A 89 29.04 -3.16 0.04
N PRO A 90 29.54 -1.93 -0.25
CA PRO A 90 29.56 -0.87 0.75
C PRO A 90 28.17 -0.34 1.11
N PHE A 91 27.23 -0.24 0.15
CA PHE A 91 25.86 0.20 0.41
C PHE A 91 25.07 -0.85 1.18
N ALA A 92 25.30 -2.12 0.87
CA ALA A 92 24.77 -3.26 1.61
C ALA A 92 25.16 -3.22 3.10
N VAL A 93 26.47 -3.07 3.38
CA VAL A 93 26.99 -2.99 4.75
C VAL A 93 26.55 -1.70 5.46
N ALA A 94 26.57 -0.56 4.76
CA ALA A 94 26.08 0.71 5.31
C ALA A 94 24.60 0.61 5.71
N SER A 95 23.74 0.03 4.86
CA SER A 95 22.31 -0.12 5.16
C SER A 95 22.01 -0.99 6.36
N VAL A 96 22.72 -2.10 6.52
CA VAL A 96 22.55 -3.01 7.66
C VAL A 96 23.10 -2.40 8.96
N SER A 97 24.11 -1.53 8.86
CA SER A 97 24.66 -0.83 10.03
C SER A 97 23.82 0.37 10.47
N LEU A 98 23.18 1.07 9.52
CA LEU A 98 22.39 2.28 9.80
C LEU A 98 20.93 1.97 10.16
N SER A 99 20.40 0.82 9.74
CA SER A 99 19.01 0.42 10.00
C SER A 99 18.65 0.35 11.49
N PRO A 100 19.47 -0.19 12.42
CA PRO A 100 19.09 -0.28 13.82
C PRO A 100 19.13 1.09 14.50
N ILE A 101 20.03 1.97 14.05
CA ILE A 101 20.13 3.35 14.54
C ILE A 101 18.85 4.11 14.18
N LEU A 102 18.41 4.03 12.91
CA LEU A 102 17.16 4.65 12.45
C LEU A 102 15.95 4.07 13.21
N LEU A 103 15.88 2.75 13.36
CA LEU A 103 14.80 2.10 14.09
C LEU A 103 14.75 2.61 15.54
N THR A 104 15.89 2.68 16.23
CA THR A 104 15.97 3.18 17.60
C THR A 104 15.63 4.67 17.72
N THR A 105 15.98 5.52 16.74
CA THR A 105 15.52 6.92 16.75
C THR A 105 13.99 7.01 16.76
N LEU A 106 13.30 6.22 15.93
CA LEU A 106 11.83 6.20 15.89
C LEU A 106 11.23 5.65 17.18
N PHE A 107 11.75 4.54 17.69
CA PHE A 107 11.30 3.96 18.96
C PHE A 107 11.50 4.93 20.13
N ASN A 108 12.59 5.70 20.14
CA ASN A 108 12.83 6.70 21.18
C ASN A 108 11.86 7.88 21.06
N THR A 109 11.57 8.40 19.86
CA THR A 109 10.56 9.47 19.67
C THR A 109 9.19 9.04 20.21
N GLN A 110 8.79 7.79 19.97
CA GLN A 110 7.53 7.24 20.48
C GLN A 110 7.57 7.04 22.01
N ARG A 111 8.70 6.56 22.55
CA ARG A 111 8.86 6.23 23.99
C ARG A 111 9.18 7.42 24.87
N GLN A 112 9.63 8.55 24.31
CA GLN A 112 9.89 9.79 25.04
C GLN A 112 8.62 10.35 25.70
N LYS A 113 7.42 9.97 25.23
CA LYS A 113 6.15 10.23 25.90
C LYS A 113 5.92 9.40 27.18
N LYS A 114 6.67 8.31 27.40
CA LYS A 114 6.52 7.38 28.56
C LYS A 114 7.77 7.24 29.44
N PHE A 115 8.99 7.52 28.97
CA PHE A 115 10.23 7.34 29.75
C PHE A 115 11.16 8.57 29.65
N GLY A 116 11.81 8.90 30.78
CA GLY A 116 12.69 10.07 30.92
C GLY A 116 14.01 10.01 30.15
N SER A 117 14.64 11.18 30.01
CA SER A 117 15.80 11.48 29.14
C SER A 117 16.99 10.51 29.22
N SER A 118 17.22 9.82 30.34
CA SER A 118 18.36 8.91 30.52
C SER A 118 18.23 7.57 29.76
N GLY A 119 17.01 7.12 29.46
CA GLY A 119 16.78 5.87 28.74
C GLY A 119 17.14 5.94 27.25
N ASN A 120 17.10 7.13 26.67
CA ASN A 120 17.30 7.35 25.23
C ASN A 120 18.77 7.18 24.82
N LEU A 121 19.72 7.60 25.66
CA LEU A 121 21.15 7.44 25.37
C LEU A 121 21.55 5.96 25.39
N VAL A 122 21.06 5.20 26.37
CA VAL A 122 21.36 3.76 26.50
C VAL A 122 20.83 2.98 25.30
N SER A 123 19.62 3.31 24.81
CA SER A 123 19.07 2.66 23.63
C SER A 123 19.86 2.97 22.35
N TYR A 124 20.36 4.20 22.18
CA TYR A 124 21.22 4.55 21.03
C TYR A 124 22.55 3.79 21.03
N PHE A 125 23.22 3.66 22.19
CA PHE A 125 24.45 2.88 22.29
C PHE A 125 24.21 1.40 22.00
N ALA A 126 23.11 0.83 22.52
CA ALA A 126 22.73 -0.55 22.23
C ALA A 126 22.45 -0.76 20.73
N ALA A 127 21.73 0.17 20.09
CA ALA A 127 21.43 0.12 18.66
C ALA A 127 22.69 0.21 17.79
N GLY A 128 23.63 1.09 18.15
CA GLY A 128 24.92 1.20 17.49
C GLY A 128 25.73 -0.10 17.57
N LEU A 129 25.78 -0.74 18.74
CA LEU A 129 26.44 -2.04 18.90
C LEU A 129 25.79 -3.13 18.05
N VAL A 130 24.46 -3.21 18.05
CA VAL A 130 23.72 -4.16 17.20
C VAL A 130 23.98 -3.90 15.71
N GLY A 131 23.96 -2.65 15.27
CA GLY A 131 24.29 -2.26 13.89
C GLY A 131 25.72 -2.60 13.49
N ILE A 132 26.69 -2.42 14.39
CA ILE A 132 28.09 -2.80 14.15
C ILE A 132 28.23 -4.32 14.02
N VAL A 133 27.57 -5.10 14.88
CA VAL A 133 27.62 -6.57 14.83
C VAL A 133 26.97 -7.10 13.55
N LEU A 134 25.80 -6.58 13.18
CA LEU A 134 25.09 -6.95 11.95
C LEU A 134 25.87 -6.52 10.70
N GLY A 135 26.47 -5.33 10.70
CA GLY A 135 27.32 -4.83 9.61
C GLY A 135 28.59 -5.66 9.42
N ASN A 136 29.26 -6.05 10.50
CA ASN A 136 30.42 -6.94 10.45
C ASN A 136 30.04 -8.35 9.95
N LEU A 137 28.92 -8.91 10.45
CA LEU A 137 28.42 -10.20 10.00
C LEU A 137 28.07 -10.18 8.50
N ALA A 138 27.47 -9.10 8.02
CA ALA A 138 27.19 -8.88 6.60
C ALA A 138 28.48 -8.73 5.77
N PHE A 139 29.51 -8.05 6.30
CA PHE A 139 30.80 -7.90 5.63
C PHE A 139 31.53 -9.23 5.43
N VAL A 140 31.46 -10.10 6.45
CA VAL A 140 32.11 -11.43 6.44
C VAL A 140 31.35 -12.44 5.59
N ASN A 141 30.01 -12.44 5.62
CA ASN A 141 29.22 -13.42 4.85
C ASN A 141 28.94 -13.03 3.39
N THR A 142 29.28 -11.81 2.98
CA THR A 142 28.91 -11.33 1.64
C THR A 142 30.13 -11.17 0.74
N ASN A 143 30.14 -11.91 -0.37
CA ASN A 143 31.14 -11.78 -1.43
C ASN A 143 30.87 -10.52 -2.28
N SER A 144 31.91 -9.88 -2.80
CA SER A 144 31.79 -8.61 -3.55
C SER A 144 30.99 -8.72 -4.84
N SER A 145 30.87 -9.91 -5.42
CA SER A 145 30.39 -10.09 -6.80
C SER A 145 29.10 -10.91 -6.93
N SER A 146 28.49 -11.37 -5.82
CA SER A 146 27.24 -12.12 -5.88
C SER A 146 26.41 -11.94 -4.60
N PRO A 147 25.08 -11.80 -4.69
CA PRO A 147 24.22 -11.74 -3.52
C PRO A 147 24.33 -13.03 -2.68
N PRO A 148 24.16 -12.95 -1.34
CA PRO A 148 24.31 -14.10 -0.46
C PRO A 148 23.19 -15.12 -0.71
N LYS A 149 23.48 -16.21 -1.44
CA LYS A 149 22.51 -17.28 -1.76
C LYS A 149 22.08 -18.12 -0.55
N LYS A 150 22.88 -18.17 0.53
CA LYS A 150 22.59 -18.98 1.73
C LYS A 150 21.81 -18.23 2.82
N TRP A 151 21.93 -16.90 2.91
CA TRP A 151 21.24 -16.05 3.90
C TRP A 151 20.41 -14.95 3.21
N LEU A 152 19.67 -15.35 2.17
CA LEU A 152 18.81 -14.45 1.43
C LEU A 152 17.60 -14.00 2.27
N PHE A 153 17.04 -14.91 3.07
CA PHE A 153 15.83 -14.63 3.87
C PHE A 153 16.02 -13.49 4.90
N PRO A 154 17.08 -13.47 5.74
CA PRO A 154 17.32 -12.34 6.65
C PRO A 154 17.53 -11.01 5.92
N TRP A 155 18.14 -11.05 4.73
CA TRP A 155 18.38 -9.88 3.90
C TRP A 155 17.07 -9.31 3.32
N LEU A 156 16.22 -10.19 2.79
CA LEU A 156 14.88 -9.83 2.32
C LEU A 156 14.00 -9.33 3.46
N ALA A 157 14.01 -10.01 4.61
CA ALA A 157 13.27 -9.61 5.80
C ALA A 157 13.73 -8.24 6.34
N GLY A 158 15.04 -7.98 6.36
CA GLY A 158 15.59 -6.68 6.74
C GLY A 158 15.22 -5.56 5.76
N GLY A 159 15.28 -5.84 4.46
CA GLY A 159 14.83 -4.90 3.42
C GLY A 159 13.35 -4.58 3.52
N PHE A 160 12.53 -5.60 3.74
CA PHE A 160 11.09 -5.45 3.97
C PHE A 160 10.80 -4.61 5.22
N LEU A 161 11.42 -4.94 6.36
CA LEU A 161 11.22 -4.21 7.61
C LEU A 161 11.60 -2.73 7.46
N MET A 162 12.73 -2.46 6.81
CA MET A 162 13.16 -1.10 6.54
C MET A 162 12.23 -0.37 5.57
N SER A 163 11.68 -1.06 4.57
CA SER A 163 10.64 -0.46 3.72
C SER A 163 9.41 -0.07 4.52
N VAL A 164 8.94 -0.92 5.44
CA VAL A 164 7.81 -0.61 6.33
C VAL A 164 8.14 0.60 7.21
N THR A 165 9.35 0.66 7.77
CA THR A 165 9.81 1.81 8.56
C THR A 165 9.83 3.12 7.76
N TRP A 166 10.28 3.09 6.51
CA TRP A 166 10.24 4.26 5.64
C TRP A 166 8.84 4.69 5.29
N THR A 167 7.94 3.75 4.98
CA THR A 167 6.53 4.06 4.78
C THR A 167 5.93 4.74 6.00
N TYR A 168 6.28 4.28 7.21
CA TYR A 168 5.85 4.92 8.46
C TYR A 168 6.37 6.36 8.61
N ILE A 169 7.68 6.60 8.40
CA ILE A 169 8.26 7.96 8.47
C ILE A 169 7.56 8.88 7.48
N ILE A 170 7.41 8.44 6.23
CA ILE A 170 6.76 9.24 5.18
C ILE A 170 5.32 9.55 5.56
N ALA A 171 4.59 8.58 6.11
CA ALA A 171 3.21 8.80 6.56
C ALA A 171 3.14 9.82 7.72
N GLU A 172 4.04 9.76 8.70
CA GLU A 172 4.09 10.70 9.83
C GLU A 172 4.42 12.14 9.38
N GLU A 173 5.41 12.31 8.51
CA GLU A 173 5.74 13.61 7.92
C GLU A 173 4.59 14.16 7.08
N LEU A 174 3.94 13.31 6.29
CA LEU A 174 2.81 13.68 5.47
C LEU A 174 1.60 14.13 6.31
N VAL A 175 1.33 13.48 7.44
CA VAL A 175 0.30 13.93 8.41
C VAL A 175 0.74 15.26 9.06
N SER A 176 2.01 15.43 9.40
CA SER A 176 2.53 16.67 9.99
C SER A 176 2.44 17.87 9.04
N LEU A 177 2.70 17.65 7.75
CA LEU A 177 2.50 18.65 6.70
C LEU A 177 1.03 19.01 6.53
N LEU A 178 0.14 18.02 6.60
CA LEU A 178 -1.30 18.23 6.51
C LEU A 178 -1.83 19.06 7.69
N VAL A 179 -1.37 18.77 8.91
CA VAL A 179 -1.69 19.57 10.10
C VAL A 179 -1.18 21.00 9.94
N SER A 180 0.07 21.16 9.46
CA SER A 180 0.64 22.49 9.17
C SER A 180 -0.18 23.26 8.13
N MET A 181 -0.63 22.57 7.08
CA MET A 181 -1.51 23.14 6.05
C MET A 181 -2.88 23.52 6.62
N GLY A 182 -3.43 22.72 7.55
CA GLY A 182 -4.64 23.05 8.29
C GLY A 182 -4.53 24.37 9.06
N TYR A 183 -3.41 24.58 9.76
CA TYR A 183 -3.13 25.84 10.45
C TYR A 183 -3.02 27.04 9.50
N ILE A 184 -2.39 26.88 8.33
CA ILE A 184 -2.24 27.96 7.35
C ILE A 184 -3.58 28.33 6.70
N LEU A 185 -4.41 27.32 6.40
CA LEU A 185 -5.70 27.52 5.73
C LEU A 185 -6.85 27.86 6.69
N GLY A 186 -6.64 27.75 8.00
CA GLY A 186 -7.70 27.90 9.01
C GLY A 186 -8.75 26.79 8.96
N ILE A 187 -8.37 25.60 8.47
CA ILE A 187 -9.25 24.44 8.29
C ILE A 187 -8.79 23.33 9.25
N ASP A 188 -9.74 22.65 9.88
CA ASP A 188 -9.43 21.54 10.77
C ASP A 188 -8.66 20.42 10.04
N PRO A 189 -7.51 19.96 10.58
CA PRO A 189 -6.72 18.90 9.96
C PRO A 189 -7.49 17.61 9.68
N SER A 190 -8.53 17.29 10.46
CA SER A 190 -9.35 16.10 10.24
C SER A 190 -10.14 16.19 8.94
N VAL A 191 -10.56 17.39 8.53
CA VAL A 191 -11.25 17.60 7.25
C VAL A 191 -10.28 17.43 6.08
N LEU A 192 -9.05 17.96 6.20
CA LEU A 192 -8.00 17.73 5.21
C LEU A 192 -7.62 16.24 5.14
N GLY A 193 -7.63 15.53 6.28
CA GLY A 193 -7.41 14.10 6.35
C GLY A 193 -8.50 13.31 5.63
N LEU A 194 -9.76 13.64 5.88
CA LEU A 194 -10.92 13.02 5.21
C LEU A 194 -11.02 13.33 3.72
N THR A 195 -10.31 14.36 3.23
CA THR A 195 -10.33 14.80 1.84
C THR A 195 -9.02 14.50 1.14
N LEU A 196 -8.00 15.35 1.30
CA LEU A 196 -6.72 15.23 0.60
C LEU A 196 -6.03 13.88 0.84
N LEU A 197 -5.99 13.39 2.09
CA LEU A 197 -5.36 12.08 2.36
C LEU A 197 -6.18 10.92 1.81
N ALA A 198 -7.49 10.95 2.04
CA ALA A 198 -8.40 9.93 1.53
C ALA A 198 -8.38 9.88 -0.02
N TRP A 199 -8.38 11.03 -0.69
CA TRP A 199 -8.29 11.12 -2.15
C TRP A 199 -6.94 10.61 -2.63
N GLY A 200 -5.84 11.02 -1.99
CA GLY A 200 -4.50 10.54 -2.33
C GLY A 200 -4.42 9.01 -2.29
N ASN A 201 -5.02 8.39 -1.26
CA ASN A 201 -5.06 6.94 -1.13
C ASN A 201 -5.95 6.27 -2.21
N SER A 202 -7.07 6.88 -2.60
CA SER A 202 -8.06 6.26 -3.49
C SER A 202 -7.96 6.66 -4.97
N VAL A 203 -7.14 7.65 -5.36
CA VAL A 203 -6.98 8.05 -6.76
C VAL A 203 -6.34 6.94 -7.61
N GLY A 204 -5.33 6.24 -7.07
CA GLY A 204 -4.72 5.10 -7.76
C GLY A 204 -5.70 3.94 -7.97
N ASP A 205 -6.51 3.66 -6.94
CA ASP A 205 -7.59 2.68 -7.01
C ASP A 205 -8.65 3.09 -8.05
N LEU A 206 -9.03 4.38 -8.09
CA LEU A 206 -9.98 4.90 -9.08
C LEU A 206 -9.46 4.70 -10.51
N ILE A 207 -8.21 5.08 -10.79
CA ILE A 207 -7.61 4.92 -12.12
C ILE A 207 -7.57 3.44 -12.51
N THR A 208 -7.15 2.58 -11.60
CA THR A 208 -7.05 1.13 -11.84
C THR A 208 -8.42 0.50 -12.05
N ASN A 209 -9.40 0.81 -11.21
CA ASN A 209 -10.76 0.28 -11.32
C ASN A 209 -11.46 0.77 -12.59
N VAL A 210 -11.26 2.03 -13.00
CA VAL A 210 -11.76 2.55 -14.27
C VAL A 210 -11.09 1.85 -15.46
N ALA A 211 -9.76 1.67 -15.41
CA ALA A 211 -9.04 0.96 -16.47
C ALA A 211 -9.53 -0.50 -16.61
N MET A 212 -9.76 -1.18 -15.48
CA MET A 212 -10.31 -2.55 -15.46
C MET A 212 -11.77 -2.59 -15.94
N ALA A 213 -12.59 -1.61 -15.59
CA ALA A 213 -13.97 -1.55 -16.04
C ALA A 213 -14.10 -1.28 -17.55
N VAL A 214 -13.18 -0.49 -18.13
CA VAL A 214 -13.20 -0.13 -19.56
C VAL A 214 -12.48 -1.17 -20.42
N ASN A 215 -11.34 -1.68 -19.97
CA ASN A 215 -10.45 -2.53 -20.78
C ASN A 215 -10.39 -4.00 -20.31
N GLY A 216 -10.99 -4.35 -19.17
CA GLY A 216 -10.89 -5.68 -18.56
C GLY A 216 -11.83 -6.75 -19.15
N GLY A 217 -12.47 -6.49 -20.29
CA GLY A 217 -13.35 -7.45 -20.95
C GLY A 217 -14.66 -7.71 -20.20
N PRO A 218 -15.30 -8.89 -20.40
CA PRO A 218 -16.65 -9.17 -19.89
C PRO A 218 -16.74 -9.17 -18.34
N ASP A 219 -15.65 -9.53 -17.66
CA ASP A 219 -15.60 -9.61 -16.19
C ASP A 219 -14.87 -8.41 -15.55
N GLY A 220 -14.31 -7.50 -16.37
CA GLY A 220 -13.49 -6.38 -15.89
C GLY A 220 -14.22 -5.46 -14.92
N ALA A 221 -15.51 -5.20 -15.18
CA ALA A 221 -16.35 -4.42 -14.27
C ALA A 221 -16.54 -5.12 -12.91
N GLN A 222 -16.79 -6.44 -12.90
CA GLN A 222 -16.96 -7.20 -11.66
C GLN A 222 -15.68 -7.21 -10.81
N VAL A 223 -14.52 -7.36 -11.46
CA VAL A 223 -13.21 -7.28 -10.79
C VAL A 223 -12.99 -5.88 -10.20
N ALA A 224 -13.29 -4.82 -10.95
CA ALA A 224 -13.15 -3.44 -10.47
C ALA A 224 -14.00 -3.15 -9.21
N ILE A 225 -15.23 -3.67 -9.16
CA ILE A 225 -16.11 -3.48 -8.00
C ILE A 225 -15.64 -4.28 -6.81
N SER A 226 -15.21 -5.53 -7.05
CA SER A 226 -14.63 -6.36 -6.00
C SER A 226 -13.43 -5.66 -5.36
N GLY A 227 -12.53 -5.10 -6.16
CA GLY A 227 -11.40 -4.30 -5.68
C GLY A 227 -11.83 -3.05 -4.90
N CYS A 228 -12.78 -2.28 -5.45
CA CYS A 228 -13.28 -1.05 -4.84
C CYS A 228 -13.93 -1.25 -3.46
N TYR A 229 -14.53 -2.42 -3.19
CA TYR A 229 -15.08 -2.74 -1.87
C TYR A 229 -14.05 -3.44 -0.98
N ALA A 230 -13.29 -4.40 -1.51
CA ALA A 230 -12.34 -5.20 -0.73
C ALA A 230 -11.25 -4.34 -0.09
N GLY A 231 -10.70 -3.35 -0.82
CA GLY A 231 -9.65 -2.47 -0.31
C GLY A 231 -10.06 -1.70 0.94
N PRO A 232 -11.10 -0.85 0.88
CA PRO A 232 -11.59 -0.11 2.04
C PRO A 232 -12.08 -1.02 3.19
N MET A 233 -12.70 -2.16 2.87
CA MET A 233 -13.10 -3.15 3.89
C MET A 233 -11.89 -3.71 4.64
N PHE A 234 -10.85 -4.10 3.92
CA PHE A 234 -9.61 -4.60 4.51
C PHE A 234 -8.91 -3.53 5.36
N ASN A 235 -8.80 -2.30 4.86
CA ASN A 235 -8.21 -1.18 5.59
C ASN A 235 -8.98 -0.86 6.88
N THR A 236 -10.31 -0.98 6.86
CA THR A 236 -11.15 -0.74 8.04
C THR A 236 -11.00 -1.88 9.06
N LEU A 237 -11.11 -3.13 8.60
CA LEU A 237 -11.07 -4.29 9.49
C LEU A 237 -9.69 -4.51 10.10
N LEU A 238 -8.64 -4.53 9.29
CA LEU A 238 -7.28 -4.77 9.79
C LEU A 238 -6.61 -3.48 10.24
N GLY A 239 -6.75 -2.38 9.51
CA GLY A 239 -6.14 -1.10 9.92
C GLY A 239 -6.79 -0.57 11.19
N LEU A 240 -8.04 -0.11 11.11
CA LEU A 240 -8.72 0.48 12.27
C LEU A 240 -9.00 -0.56 13.38
N GLY A 241 -9.40 -1.78 13.02
CA GLY A 241 -9.70 -2.82 14.01
C GLY A 241 -8.49 -3.22 14.85
N VAL A 242 -7.34 -3.50 14.24
CA VAL A 242 -6.11 -3.84 14.99
C VAL A 242 -5.60 -2.63 15.77
N SER A 243 -5.67 -1.42 15.20
CA SER A 243 -5.32 -0.19 15.93
C SER A 243 -6.14 0.00 17.20
N PHE A 244 -7.46 -0.24 17.16
CA PHE A 244 -8.29 -0.17 18.36
C PHE A 244 -7.97 -1.26 19.38
N VAL A 245 -7.67 -2.49 18.95
CA VAL A 245 -7.26 -3.57 19.86
C VAL A 245 -5.97 -3.19 20.58
N ILE A 246 -4.96 -2.67 19.85
CA ILE A 246 -3.69 -2.22 20.46
C ILE A 246 -3.92 -1.05 21.41
N SER A 247 -4.76 -0.07 21.02
CA SER A 247 -5.05 1.10 21.85
C SER A 247 -5.82 0.74 23.12
N ALA A 248 -6.78 -0.20 23.04
CA ALA A 248 -7.50 -0.72 24.20
C ALA A 248 -6.57 -1.51 25.12
N TRP A 249 -5.63 -2.27 24.56
CA TRP A 249 -4.62 -3.00 25.33
C TRP A 249 -3.69 -2.04 26.09
N ASP A 250 -3.24 -0.94 25.47
CA ASP A 250 -2.37 0.04 26.14
C ASP A 250 -3.11 0.85 27.23
N SER A 251 -4.43 1.02 27.08
CA SER A 251 -5.28 1.77 28.04
C SER A 251 -5.77 0.91 29.21
N TYR A 252 -5.60 -0.42 29.15
CA TYR A 252 -6.02 -1.33 30.22
C TYR A 252 -5.31 -1.01 31.55
N PRO A 253 -6.03 -0.87 32.69
CA PRO A 253 -7.41 -1.29 32.98
C PRO A 253 -8.50 -0.22 32.78
N SER A 254 -8.17 0.96 32.27
CA SER A 254 -9.16 2.02 32.02
C SER A 254 -9.92 1.80 30.69
N SER A 255 -11.17 2.25 30.61
CA SER A 255 -11.95 2.18 29.38
C SER A 255 -11.43 3.19 28.35
N TYR A 256 -11.15 2.72 27.14
CA TYR A 256 -10.81 3.60 26.02
C TYR A 256 -12.05 4.39 25.59
N VAL A 257 -12.08 5.69 25.89
CA VAL A 257 -13.19 6.58 25.52
C VAL A 257 -12.94 7.10 24.10
N ILE A 258 -13.79 6.71 23.17
CA ILE A 258 -13.78 7.28 21.81
C ILE A 258 -14.23 8.74 21.94
N PRO A 259 -13.44 9.72 21.46
CA PRO A 259 -13.86 11.12 21.43
C PRO A 259 -15.19 11.23 20.72
N GLY A 260 -16.21 11.74 21.42
CA GLY A 260 -17.57 11.88 20.90
C GLY A 260 -17.73 13.08 19.98
N ASP A 261 -16.82 13.25 19.01
CA ASP A 261 -16.87 14.37 18.09
C ASP A 261 -18.04 14.18 17.13
N GLY A 262 -18.94 15.16 17.05
CA GLY A 262 -20.12 15.10 16.16
C GLY A 262 -19.75 14.89 14.68
N SER A 263 -18.53 15.26 14.30
CA SER A 263 -17.95 14.98 12.99
C SER A 263 -17.76 13.47 12.76
N LEU A 264 -17.27 12.70 13.74
CA LEU A 264 -17.08 11.26 13.55
C LEU A 264 -18.40 10.53 13.26
N TYR A 265 -19.45 10.88 14.02
CA TYR A 265 -20.79 10.32 13.81
C TYR A 265 -21.38 10.70 12.46
N GLU A 266 -21.20 11.95 12.01
CA GLU A 266 -21.64 12.38 10.69
C GLU A 266 -20.91 11.59 9.59
N THR A 267 -19.60 11.38 9.68
CA THR A 267 -18.84 10.59 8.68
C THR A 267 -19.29 9.13 8.66
N LEU A 268 -19.47 8.52 9.83
CA LEU A 268 -19.98 7.16 9.94
C LEU A 268 -21.42 7.04 9.39
N GLY A 269 -22.26 8.04 9.63
CA GLY A 269 -23.61 8.11 9.10
C GLY A 269 -23.65 8.11 7.57
N PHE A 270 -22.83 8.94 6.91
CA PHE A 270 -22.74 8.96 5.45
C PHE A 270 -22.15 7.67 4.87
N LEU A 271 -21.16 7.07 5.53
CA LEU A 271 -20.62 5.77 5.15
C LEU A 271 -21.71 4.69 5.18
N MET A 272 -22.47 4.61 6.27
CA MET A 272 -23.57 3.66 6.43
C MET A 272 -24.69 3.91 5.43
N ALA A 273 -25.04 5.17 5.16
CA ALA A 273 -26.02 5.53 4.14
C ALA A 273 -25.60 5.06 2.74
N GLY A 274 -24.34 5.23 2.36
CA GLY A 274 -23.79 4.73 1.10
C GLY A 274 -23.83 3.20 1.01
N LEU A 275 -23.50 2.51 2.10
CA LEU A 275 -23.53 1.04 2.15
C LEU A 275 -24.96 0.49 2.07
N VAL A 276 -25.91 1.09 2.79
CA VAL A 276 -27.33 0.73 2.72
C VAL A 276 -27.89 1.01 1.33
N TRP A 277 -27.55 2.15 0.73
CA TRP A 277 -27.95 2.47 -0.64
C TRP A 277 -27.46 1.39 -1.62
N ALA A 278 -26.19 1.00 -1.54
CA ALA A 278 -25.64 -0.06 -2.37
C ALA A 278 -26.37 -1.39 -2.13
N LEU A 279 -26.59 -1.76 -0.88
CA LEU A 279 -27.25 -3.02 -0.48
C LEU A 279 -28.71 -3.09 -0.92
N VAL A 280 -29.42 -1.97 -1.03
CA VAL A 280 -30.82 -1.92 -1.48
C VAL A 280 -30.93 -1.91 -3.01
N VAL A 281 -30.10 -1.12 -3.69
CA VAL A 281 -30.17 -0.95 -5.15
C VAL A 281 -29.67 -2.20 -5.89
N LEU A 282 -28.64 -2.88 -5.37
CA LEU A 282 -28.06 -4.07 -6.01
C LEU A 282 -29.08 -5.23 -6.17
N PRO A 283 -29.82 -5.67 -5.13
CA PRO A 283 -30.85 -6.71 -5.27
C PRO A 283 -32.02 -6.23 -6.14
N TRP A 284 -32.41 -4.96 -6.03
CA TRP A 284 -33.56 -4.44 -6.78
C TRP A 284 -33.31 -4.42 -8.29
N LYS A 285 -32.05 -4.25 -8.70
CA LYS A 285 -31.61 -4.29 -10.11
C LYS A 285 -31.17 -5.68 -10.57
N GLY A 286 -31.41 -6.73 -9.78
CA GLY A 286 -31.08 -8.11 -10.14
C GLY A 286 -29.58 -8.39 -10.19
N MET A 287 -28.81 -7.80 -9.27
CA MET A 287 -27.34 -7.89 -9.17
C MET A 287 -26.57 -7.41 -10.41
N LYS A 288 -27.22 -6.62 -11.27
CA LYS A 288 -26.56 -5.96 -12.39
C LYS A 288 -26.10 -4.58 -11.95
N LEU A 289 -24.90 -4.22 -12.39
CA LEU A 289 -24.38 -2.88 -12.20
C LEU A 289 -25.03 -1.92 -13.18
N ASP A 290 -25.83 -1.05 -12.61
CA ASP A 290 -26.54 -0.02 -13.34
C ASP A 290 -26.01 1.36 -12.94
N SER A 291 -26.12 2.34 -13.83
CA SER A 291 -25.67 3.72 -13.60
C SER A 291 -26.35 4.35 -12.39
N VAL A 292 -27.54 3.89 -12.01
CA VAL A 292 -28.27 4.33 -10.81
C VAL A 292 -27.48 4.07 -9.53
N LEU A 293 -26.78 2.94 -9.44
CA LEU A 293 -25.93 2.62 -8.29
C LEU A 293 -24.79 3.64 -8.20
N GLY A 294 -24.03 3.81 -9.29
CA GLY A 294 -22.89 4.72 -9.34
C GLY A 294 -23.27 6.18 -9.09
N VAL A 295 -24.32 6.68 -9.75
CA VAL A 295 -24.82 8.05 -9.57
C VAL A 295 -25.28 8.26 -8.13
N GLY A 296 -26.00 7.31 -7.53
CA GLY A 296 -26.45 7.42 -6.15
C GLY A 296 -25.29 7.48 -5.15
N LEU A 297 -24.28 6.60 -5.28
CA LEU A 297 -23.08 6.66 -4.43
C LEU A 297 -22.32 7.98 -4.60
N LEU A 298 -22.17 8.45 -5.85
CA LEU A 298 -21.52 9.73 -6.14
C LEU A 298 -22.27 10.91 -5.53
N CYS A 299 -23.61 10.93 -5.61
CA CYS A 299 -24.44 11.97 -4.99
C CYS A 299 -24.30 11.98 -3.47
N ILE A 300 -24.31 10.82 -2.81
CA ILE A 300 -24.12 10.71 -1.36
C ILE A 300 -22.74 11.25 -0.96
N TYR A 301 -21.70 10.85 -1.72
CA TYR A 301 -20.33 11.29 -1.50
C TYR A 301 -20.15 12.81 -1.71
N LEU A 302 -20.69 13.37 -2.80
CA LEU A 302 -20.62 14.81 -3.07
C LEU A 302 -21.40 15.61 -2.02
N CYS A 303 -22.57 15.12 -1.59
CA CYS A 303 -23.33 15.73 -0.50
C CYS A 303 -22.52 15.77 0.80
N PHE A 304 -21.92 14.64 1.18
CA PHE A 304 -21.01 14.55 2.32
C PHE A 304 -19.85 15.54 2.21
N LEU A 305 -19.17 15.59 1.06
CA LEU A 305 -18.04 16.47 0.82
C LEU A 305 -18.41 17.94 0.95
N VAL A 306 -19.54 18.35 0.34
CA VAL A 306 -20.03 19.73 0.40
C VAL A 306 -20.39 20.10 1.84
N LEU A 307 -21.13 19.26 2.56
CA LEU A 307 -21.49 19.52 3.96
C LEU A 307 -20.26 19.62 4.85
N ARG A 308 -19.28 18.75 4.64
CA ARG A 308 -17.99 18.78 5.36
C ARG A 308 -17.23 20.06 5.10
N LEU A 309 -17.10 20.45 3.84
CA LEU A 309 -16.36 21.64 3.47
C LEU A 309 -17.08 22.91 3.94
N CYS A 310 -18.40 22.98 3.81
CA CYS A 310 -19.21 24.08 4.34
C CYS A 310 -19.07 24.22 5.86
N ARG A 311 -19.06 23.12 6.61
CA ARG A 311 -18.84 23.15 8.07
C ARG A 311 -17.41 23.56 8.42
N ALA A 312 -16.42 23.09 7.67
CA ALA A 312 -15.03 23.44 7.90
C ALA A 312 -14.78 24.94 7.68
N VAL A 313 -15.31 25.50 6.58
CA VAL A 313 -15.21 26.93 6.27
C VAL A 313 -16.09 27.78 7.18
N GLY A 314 -17.31 27.32 7.49
CA GLY A 314 -18.26 28.02 8.36
C GLY A 314 -17.86 28.02 9.83
N GLY A 315 -17.18 26.97 10.30
CA GLY A 315 -16.61 26.88 11.64
C GLY A 315 -15.31 27.67 11.80
N GLY A 316 -14.49 27.78 10.75
CA GLY A 316 -13.25 28.57 10.76
C GLY A 316 -13.44 30.10 10.81
N PHE A 317 -14.66 30.59 10.54
CA PHE A 317 -15.04 32.01 10.67
C PHE A 317 -15.81 32.34 11.95
N GLY A 318 -16.06 31.35 12.82
CA GLY A 318 -16.63 31.56 14.14
C GLY A 318 -15.55 31.98 15.14
N LEU A 319 -15.41 33.30 15.31
CA LEU A 319 -14.65 33.97 16.38
C LEU A 319 -15.05 33.48 17.78
#